data_AF-A0A5K1DSH9-F1
#
_entry.id   AF-A0A5K1DSH9-F1
#
_cell.length_a   1.000
_cell.length_b   1.000
_cell.length_c   1.000
_cell.angle_alpha   90.00
_cell.angle_beta   90.00
_cell.angle_gamma   90.00
#
_symmetry.space_group_name_H-M   'P 1'
#
loop_
_entity.id
_entity.type
_entity.pdbx_description
1 polymer ?
#
loop_
_entity_poly.entity_id
_entity_poly.type
_entity_poly.pdbx_seq_one_letter_code
_entity_poly.pdbx_strand_id
1 'polypeptide(L)' 'GPSYGSKGKVLLAFEENGSSKVGVRFDKPVLEGNDLGGLCEPKHGFFCS' A
#
# COMPACT_ATOMS: atom_id res chain seq x y z
N GLY A 1 -9.88 2.09 -0.52
CA GLY A 1 -8.58 2.74 -0.82
C GLY A 1 -8.22 3.87 0.16
N PRO A 2 -6.97 4.36 0.18
CA PRO A 2 -6.50 5.42 1.10
C PRO A 2 -7.13 6.78 0.79
N SER A 3 -7.34 7.61 1.82
CA SER A 3 -7.87 8.98 1.64
C SER A 3 -6.79 9.93 1.12
N TYR A 4 -7.19 10.97 0.39
CA TYR A 4 -6.26 11.99 -0.10
C TYR A 4 -5.47 12.64 1.04
N GLY A 5 -4.16 12.80 0.84
CA GLY A 5 -3.24 13.30 1.86
C GLY A 5 -2.76 12.25 2.88
N SER A 6 -3.17 10.99 2.73
CA SER A 6 -2.61 9.88 3.53
C SER A 6 -1.11 9.74 3.28
N LYS A 7 -0.35 9.59 4.37
CA LYS A 7 1.09 9.41 4.34
C LYS A 7 1.45 7.96 4.65
N GLY A 8 2.54 7.51 4.05
CA GLY A 8 3.03 6.15 4.20
C GLY A 8 4.40 5.98 3.59
N LYS A 9 4.93 4.76 3.71
CA LYS A 9 6.22 4.34 3.20
C LYS A 9 6.02 3.27 2.13
N VAL A 10 6.72 3.41 1.01
CA VAL A 10 6.78 2.37 -0.02
C VAL A 10 7.58 1.18 0.53
N LEU A 11 6.98 0.00 0.54
CA LEU A 11 7.63 -1.26 0.94
C LEU A 11 7.90 -2.18 -0.25
N LEU A 12 7.09 -2.09 -1.30
CA LEU A 12 7.22 -2.90 -2.51
C LEU A 12 7.04 -2.02 -3.75
N ALA A 13 7.81 -2.28 -4.80
CA ALA A 13 7.63 -1.69 -6.11
C ALA A 13 7.64 -2.81 -7.16
N PHE A 14 6.59 -2.88 -7.96
CA PHE A 14 6.42 -3.84 -9.05
C PHE A 14 6.30 -3.07 -10.35
N GLU A 15 7.13 -3.45 -11.31
CA GLU A 15 6.98 -3.03 -12.69
C GLU A 15 6.63 -4.28 -13.50
N GLU A 16 5.33 -4.50 -13.71
CA GLU A 16 4.85 -5.63 -14.51
C GLU A 16 4.01 -5.12 -15.68
N ASN A 17 4.44 -5.44 -16.90
CA ASN A 17 3.66 -5.29 -18.13
C ASN A 17 3.05 -3.88 -18.34
N GLY A 18 3.79 -2.82 -18.00
CA GLY A 18 3.37 -1.42 -18.20
C GLY A 18 2.46 -0.84 -17.12
N SER A 19 2.19 -1.59 -16.04
CA SER A 19 1.55 -1.06 -14.82
C SER A 19 2.59 -0.99 -13.71
N SER A 20 2.91 0.23 -13.27
CA SER A 20 3.72 0.45 -12.08
C SER A 20 2.81 0.34 -10.86
N LYS A 21 2.99 -0.71 -10.05
CA LYS A 21 2.25 -0.89 -8.80
C LYS A 21 3.20 -0.76 -7.63
N VAL A 22 2.81 0.01 -6.63
CA VAL A 22 3.60 0.18 -5.41
C VAL A 22 2.81 -0.25 -4.19
N GLY A 23 3.37 -1.16 -3.41
CA GLY A 23 2.85 -1.53 -2.10
C GLY A 23 3.30 -0.50 -1.07
N VAL A 24 2.35 0.23 -0.49
CA VAL A 24 2.60 1.29 0.49
C VAL A 24 2.05 0.85 1.85
N ARG A 25 2.89 0.93 2.89
CA ARG A 25 2.44 0.89 4.29
C ARG A 25 2.07 2.30 4.72
N PHE A 26 0.81 2.54 5.03
CA PHE A 26 0.31 3.79 5.56
C PHE A 26 0.47 3.89 7.08
N ASP A 27 0.66 5.11 7.57
CA ASP A 27 0.79 5.37 9.01
C ASP A 27 -0.52 5.11 9.75
N LYS A 28 -1.66 5.28 9.05
CA LYS A 28 -3.01 5.03 9.54
C LYS A 28 -3.64 3.85 8.78
N PRO A 29 -4.58 3.12 9.39
CA PRO A 29 -5.34 2.09 8.70
C PRO A 29 -6.06 2.65 7.47
N VAL A 30 -6.04 1.89 6.39
CA VAL A 30 -6.67 2.20 5.11
C VAL A 30 -7.94 1.37 4.96
N LEU A 31 -9.00 1.98 4.46
CA LEU A 31 -10.21 1.26 4.07
C LEU A 31 -9.87 0.31 2.93
N GLU A 32 -10.17 -0.98 3.09
CA GLU A 32 -9.72 -2.07 2.20
C GLU A 32 -8.20 -2.30 2.19
N GLY A 33 -7.50 -1.81 3.21
CA GLY A 33 -6.10 -2.14 3.42
C GLY A 33 -5.89 -3.63 3.73
N ASN A 34 -4.71 -4.13 3.37
CA ASN A 34 -4.19 -5.45 3.68
C ASN A 34 -2.89 -5.33 4.50
N ASP A 35 -2.12 -6.40 4.62
CA ASP A 35 -0.85 -6.49 5.35
C ASP A 35 0.37 -6.60 4.41
N LEU A 36 0.17 -6.42 3.09
CA LEU A 36 1.15 -6.63 2.03
C LEU A 36 1.82 -8.01 2.10
N GLY A 37 1.08 -9.06 2.50
CA GLY A 37 1.62 -10.42 2.64
C GLY A 37 2.47 -10.59 3.90
N GLY A 38 2.06 -9.96 5.01
CA GLY A 38 2.76 -10.01 6.31
C GLY A 38 3.92 -9.03 6.46
N LEU A 39 4.10 -8.08 5.54
CA LEU A 39 5.15 -7.07 5.59
C LEU A 39 4.79 -5.84 6.45
N CYS A 40 3.51 -5.69 6.79
CA CYS A 40 3.04 -4.63 7.69
C CYS A 40 1.81 -5.06 8.48
N GLU A 41 1.34 -4.18 9.36
CA GLU A 41 0.19 -4.42 10.21
C GLU A 41 -1.11 -4.58 9.39
N PRO A 42 -2.08 -5.38 9.87
CA PRO A 42 -3.35 -5.56 9.18
C PRO A 42 -4.03 -4.22 8.91
N LYS A 43 -4.51 -4.03 7.67
CA LYS A 43 -5.16 -2.80 7.17
C LYS A 43 -4.24 -1.60 6.96
N HIS A 44 -2.93 -1.70 7.20
CA HIS A 44 -2.01 -0.59 6.93
C HIS A 44 -1.40 -0.63 5.52
N GLY A 45 -1.43 -1.79 4.87
CA GLY A 45 -0.92 -2.01 3.53
C GLY A 45 -1.93 -1.71 2.43
N PHE A 46 -1.51 -1.10 1.33
CA PHE A 46 -2.34 -0.98 0.12
C PHE A 46 -1.47 -0.90 -1.14
N PHE A 47 -1.94 -1.46 -2.26
CA PHE A 47 -1.27 -1.35 -3.56
C PHE A 47 -1.83 -0.15 -4.33
N CYS A 48 -1.00 0.87 -4.55
CA CYS A 48 -1.31 1.99 -5.42
C CYS A 48 -0.87 1.68 -6.86
N SER A 49 -1.67 2.09 -7.84
CA SER A 49 -1.38 2.05 -9.29
C SER A 49 -1.40 3.45 -9.86
#